data_AF-M1DAK7-F1
#
_entry.id   AF-M1DAK7-F1
#
_cell.length_a   1.000
_cell.length_b   1.000
_cell.length_c   1.000
_cell.angle_alpha   90.00
_cell.angle_beta   90.00
_cell.angle_gamma   90.00
#
_symmetry.space_group_name_H-M   'P 1'
#
loop_
_entity.id
_entity.type
_entity.pdbx_description
1 polymer ?
#
loop_
_entity_poly.entity_id
_entity_poly.type
_entity_poly.pdbx_seq_one_letter_code
_entity_poly.pdbx_strand_id
1 'polypeptide(L)'
;MDVYVTLRFHHGGKLQQKPRIKYEGGIVTDCFDVDVDKLSYFEFVDIVKEIGYNCSACVVYIKPPKCRRVIEVKSDRDIMGIVHKLKNGDIVELYVTHLVEETVVAPLKLDI
;
A
#
# COMPACT_ATOMS: atom_id res chain seq x y z
N MET A 1 9.35 17.88 18.28
CA MET A 1 10.42 17.04 17.70
C MET A 1 9.75 16.38 16.53
N ASP A 2 10.25 16.65 15.34
CA ASP A 2 9.65 16.14 14.11
C ASP A 2 9.85 14.63 14.07
N VAL A 3 8.86 13.93 13.53
CA VAL A 3 8.87 12.48 13.46
C VAL A 3 9.10 12.08 12.02
N TYR A 4 10.18 11.36 11.77
CA TYR A 4 10.51 10.81 10.46
C TYR A 4 10.36 9.29 10.47
N VAL A 5 9.77 8.74 9.42
CA VAL A 5 9.54 7.30 9.26
C VAL A 5 10.04 6.79 7.92
N THR A 6 10.21 5.48 7.81
CA THR A 6 10.38 4.81 6.52
C THR A 6 9.04 4.26 6.06
N LEU A 7 8.59 4.64 4.87
CA LEU A 7 7.46 3.98 4.21
C LEU A 7 7.98 2.82 3.37
N ARG A 8 7.56 1.59 3.69
CA ARG A 8 7.96 0.38 2.99
C ARG A 8 6.85 -0.14 2.11
N PHE A 9 6.99 0.04 0.80
CA PHE A 9 6.00 -0.40 -0.18
C PHE A 9 6.28 -1.81 -0.66
N HIS A 10 5.32 -2.71 -0.44
CA HIS A 10 5.23 -4.02 -1.08
C HIS A 10 4.32 -3.90 -2.30
N HIS A 11 4.88 -4.10 -3.48
CA HIS A 11 4.15 -3.89 -4.73
C HIS A 11 4.54 -4.90 -5.82
N GLY A 12 3.72 -5.01 -6.87
CA GLY A 12 3.93 -5.95 -7.99
C GLY A 12 3.55 -7.40 -7.70
N GLY A 13 2.99 -7.66 -6.51
CA GLY A 13 2.53 -8.97 -6.08
C GLY A 13 1.06 -8.97 -5.65
N LYS A 14 0.71 -9.92 -4.78
CA LYS A 14 -0.65 -10.10 -4.26
C LYS A 14 -0.65 -10.13 -2.74
N LEU A 15 -1.53 -9.31 -2.15
CA LEU A 15 -1.79 -9.33 -0.72
C LEU A 15 -2.77 -10.45 -0.36
N GLN A 16 -2.33 -11.36 0.51
CA GLN A 16 -3.17 -12.31 1.22
C GLN A 16 -3.38 -11.85 2.66
N GLN A 17 -4.62 -11.75 3.10
CA GLN A 17 -4.94 -11.26 4.46
C GLN A 17 -5.30 -12.39 5.45
N LYS A 18 -5.48 -13.64 4.99
CA LYS A 18 -5.90 -14.78 5.81
C LYS A 18 -4.99 -16.00 5.54
N PRO A 19 -4.56 -16.76 6.58
CA PRO A 19 -4.80 -16.54 8.02
C PRO A 19 -3.90 -15.46 8.64
N ARG A 20 -2.87 -15.01 7.92
CA ARG A 20 -1.97 -13.90 8.30
C ARG A 20 -1.74 -13.02 7.08
N ILE A 21 -1.37 -11.76 7.32
CA ILE A 21 -0.93 -10.85 6.27
C ILE A 21 0.35 -11.41 5.63
N LYS A 22 0.30 -11.68 4.34
CA LYS A 22 1.43 -12.11 3.52
C LYS A 22 1.32 -11.41 2.17
N TYR A 23 2.43 -10.90 1.67
CA TYR A 23 2.51 -10.35 0.32
C TYR A 23 3.36 -11.30 -0.53
N GLU A 24 2.81 -11.77 -1.65
CA GLU A 24 3.44 -12.81 -2.48
C GLU A 24 3.77 -12.28 -3.88
N GLY A 25 4.96 -12.62 -4.39
CA GLY A 25 5.33 -12.42 -5.79
C GLY A 25 5.64 -10.98 -6.20
N GLY A 26 5.98 -10.10 -5.25
CA GLY A 26 6.32 -8.70 -5.52
C GLY A 26 7.71 -8.29 -5.03
N ILE A 27 7.97 -6.99 -5.08
CA ILE A 27 9.21 -6.34 -4.61
C ILE A 27 8.93 -5.35 -3.49
N VAL A 28 10.00 -4.90 -2.84
CA VAL A 28 9.97 -3.92 -1.75
C VAL A 28 10.72 -2.65 -2.17
N THR A 29 10.07 -1.51 -2.00
CA THR A 29 10.66 -0.17 -2.19
C THR A 29 10.52 0.63 -0.90
N ASP A 30 11.62 1.16 -0.40
CA ASP A 30 11.64 1.98 0.83
C ASP A 30 11.75 3.47 0.45
N CYS A 31 10.85 4.30 0.99
CA CYS A 31 10.95 5.76 1.00
C CYS A 31 11.42 6.20 2.39
N PHE A 32 12.64 6.72 2.47
CA PHE A 32 13.27 7.11 3.73
C PHE A 32 12.92 8.55 4.14
N ASP A 33 13.09 8.82 5.43
CA ASP A 33 12.99 10.16 6.03
C ASP A 33 11.70 10.91 5.69
N VAL A 34 10.58 10.19 5.68
CA VAL A 34 9.26 10.77 5.43
C VAL A 34 8.77 11.48 6.68
N ASP A 35 8.55 12.79 6.53
CA ASP A 35 8.03 13.68 7.55
C ASP A 35 6.56 13.35 7.86
N VAL A 36 6.29 12.86 9.08
CA VAL A 36 4.95 12.44 9.48
C VAL A 36 3.95 13.59 9.49
N ASP A 37 4.41 14.83 9.69
CA ASP A 37 3.52 16.00 9.72
C ASP A 37 3.03 16.41 8.33
N LYS A 38 3.69 15.92 7.26
CA LYS A 38 3.30 16.17 5.88
C LYS A 38 2.40 15.07 5.31
N LEU A 39 2.48 13.86 5.90
CA LEU A 39 1.74 12.69 5.46
C LEU A 39 0.23 12.96 5.33
N SER A 40 -0.20 13.08 4.09
CA SER A 40 -1.60 13.18 3.68
C SER A 40 -1.92 12.10 2.66
N TYR A 41 -3.21 11.93 2.37
CA TYR A 41 -3.68 11.02 1.35
C TYR A 41 -3.15 11.41 -0.03
N PHE A 42 -3.02 12.71 -0.29
CA PHE A 42 -2.47 13.20 -1.55
C PHE A 42 -0.98 12.91 -1.69
N GLU A 43 -0.18 13.16 -0.65
CA GLU A 43 1.23 12.77 -0.65
C GLU A 43 1.37 11.26 -0.87
N PHE A 44 0.53 10.47 -0.20
CA PHE A 44 0.52 9.03 -0.38
C PHE A 44 0.23 8.61 -1.83
N VAL A 45 -0.78 9.23 -2.44
CA VAL A 45 -1.15 9.03 -3.85
C VAL A 45 0.01 9.41 -4.78
N ASP A 46 0.71 10.50 -4.49
CA ASP A 46 1.83 10.94 -5.31
C ASP A 46 3.03 9.99 -5.20
N ILE A 47 3.35 9.49 -4.01
CA ILE A 47 4.39 8.45 -3.84
C ILE A 47 4.01 7.17 -4.62
N VAL A 48 2.75 6.74 -4.57
CA VAL A 48 2.28 5.57 -5.33
C VAL A 48 2.44 5.78 -6.84
N LYS A 49 2.19 6.99 -7.35
CA LYS A 49 2.46 7.33 -8.76
C LYS A 49 3.95 7.30 -9.07
N GLU A 50 4.79 7.83 -8.19
CA GLU A 50 6.25 7.84 -8.36
C GLU A 50 6.85 6.44 -8.45
N ILE A 51 6.32 5.47 -7.70
CA ILE A 51 6.73 4.06 -7.81
C ILE A 51 6.08 3.31 -8.99
N GLY A 52 5.35 4.02 -9.87
CA GLY A 52 4.86 3.52 -11.16
C GLY A 52 3.42 2.99 -11.18
N TYR A 53 2.60 3.30 -10.18
CA TYR A 53 1.25 2.76 -10.05
C TYR A 53 0.19 3.82 -10.26
N ASN A 54 -0.87 3.46 -11.00
CA ASN A 54 -2.06 4.28 -11.08
C ASN A 54 -2.98 4.00 -9.87
N CYS A 55 -3.19 5.02 -9.03
CA CYS A 55 -4.03 4.93 -7.84
C CYS A 55 -5.50 4.56 -8.15
N SER A 56 -6.02 4.84 -9.36
CA SER A 56 -7.37 4.41 -9.72
C SER A 56 -7.49 2.92 -10.06
N ALA A 57 -6.36 2.25 -10.34
CA ALA A 57 -6.28 0.83 -10.67
C ALA A 57 -5.70 -0.02 -9.54
N CYS A 58 -5.50 0.58 -8.36
CA CYS A 58 -4.85 -0.07 -7.23
C CYS A 58 -5.62 0.18 -5.94
N VAL A 59 -5.56 -0.80 -5.04
CA VAL A 59 -5.94 -0.65 -3.65
C VAL A 59 -4.67 -0.65 -2.82
N VAL A 60 -4.58 0.29 -1.89
CA VAL A 60 -3.42 0.39 -1.02
C VAL A 60 -3.82 0.17 0.43
N TYR A 61 -3.06 -0.70 1.09
CA TYR A 61 -3.26 -1.06 2.47
C TYR A 61 -2.07 -0.64 3.31
N ILE A 62 -2.33 -0.05 4.47
CA ILE A 62 -1.33 0.30 5.47
C ILE A 62 -1.42 -0.64 6.65
N LYS A 63 -0.28 -1.09 7.15
CA LYS A 63 -0.18 -1.85 8.39
C LYS A 63 0.58 -1.02 9.43
N PRO A 64 -0.14 -0.47 10.41
CA PRO A 64 0.49 0.26 11.49
C PRO A 64 1.48 -0.64 12.26
N PRO A 65 2.53 -0.04 12.86
CA PRO A 65 3.43 -0.77 13.74
C PRO A 65 2.66 -1.55 14.80
N LYS A 66 3.04 -2.82 15.03
CA LYS A 66 2.45 -3.71 16.04
C LYS A 66 0.97 -4.09 15.80
N CYS A 67 0.37 -3.74 14.66
CA CYS A 67 -0.95 -4.20 14.28
C CYS A 67 -0.91 -5.52 13.47
N ARG A 68 -1.88 -6.41 13.75
CA ARG A 68 -2.05 -7.69 13.02
C ARG A 68 -2.94 -7.57 11.79
N ARG A 69 -3.56 -6.41 11.57
CA ARG A 69 -4.48 -6.12 10.48
C ARG A 69 -3.93 -4.97 9.65
N VAL A 70 -4.32 -4.95 8.38
CA VAL A 70 -4.11 -3.81 7.50
C VAL A 70 -5.39 -2.98 7.45
N ILE A 71 -5.25 -1.72 7.11
CA ILE A 71 -6.34 -0.77 6.86
C ILE A 71 -6.21 -0.33 5.41
N GLU A 72 -7.32 -0.29 4.67
CA GLU A 72 -7.33 0.28 3.33
C GLU A 72 -7.27 1.81 3.43
N VAL A 73 -6.36 2.44 2.69
CA VAL A 73 -6.18 3.90 2.71
C VAL A 73 -7.10 4.51 1.65
N LYS A 74 -8.14 5.25 2.09
CA LYS A 74 -9.11 5.90 1.20
C LYS A 74 -9.16 7.41 1.37
N SER A 75 -8.65 7.92 2.49
CA SER A 75 -8.80 9.31 2.89
C SER A 75 -7.74 9.72 3.91
N ASP A 76 -7.62 11.03 4.14
CA ASP A 76 -6.79 11.59 5.21
C ASP A 76 -7.16 11.04 6.59
N ARG A 77 -8.45 10.74 6.81
CA ARG A 77 -8.91 10.18 8.10
C ARG A 77 -8.23 8.85 8.40
N ASP A 78 -8.02 8.01 7.38
CA ASP A 78 -7.39 6.70 7.55
C ASP A 78 -5.90 6.85 7.92
N ILE A 79 -5.23 7.84 7.33
CA ILE A 79 -3.83 8.18 7.63
C ILE A 79 -3.71 8.80 9.02
N MET A 80 -4.58 9.76 9.36
CA MET A 80 -4.61 10.41 10.68
C MET A 80 -4.85 9.41 11.83
N GLY A 81 -5.58 8.33 11.56
CA GLY A 81 -5.76 7.21 12.50
C GLY A 81 -4.47 6.44 12.86
N ILE A 82 -3.38 6.69 12.13
CA ILE A 82 -2.11 5.96 12.20
C ILE A 82 -0.96 6.88 12.59
N VAL A 83 -0.85 8.07 11.99
CA VAL A 83 0.28 9.00 12.20
C VAL A 83 0.54 9.31 13.66
N HIS A 84 -0.51 9.50 14.47
CA HIS A 84 -0.38 9.81 15.90
C HIS A 84 0.22 8.67 16.75
N LYS A 85 0.40 7.48 16.17
CA LYS A 85 1.00 6.30 16.82
C LYS A 85 2.45 6.09 16.39
N LEU A 86 2.91 6.80 15.36
CA LEU A 86 4.24 6.64 14.80
C LEU A 86 5.29 7.31 15.69
N LYS A 87 6.48 6.72 15.70
CA LYS A 87 7.66 7.22 16.38
C LYS A 87 8.80 7.37 15.38
N ASN A 88 9.76 8.22 15.73
CA ASN A 88 10.90 8.48 14.86
C ASN A 88 11.67 7.17 14.59
N GLY A 89 11.92 6.88 13.32
CA GLY A 89 12.55 5.64 12.85
C GLY A 89 11.61 4.43 12.71
N ASP A 90 10.29 4.59 12.92
CA ASP A 90 9.35 3.51 12.64
C ASP A 90 9.34 3.15 11.14
N ILE A 91 9.10 1.87 10.85
CA ILE A 91 8.84 1.38 9.50
C ILE A 91 7.34 1.15 9.35
N VAL A 92 6.74 1.82 8.38
CA VAL A 92 5.33 1.70 8.04
C VAL A 92 5.19 0.81 6.81
N GLU A 93 4.60 -0.35 7.01
CA GLU A 93 4.44 -1.36 5.95
C GLU A 93 3.19 -1.05 5.12
N LEU A 94 3.37 -0.96 3.80
CA LEU A 94 2.35 -0.59 2.82
C LEU A 94 2.25 -1.67 1.75
N TYR A 95 1.04 -2.02 1.34
CA TYR A 95 0.79 -3.09 0.37
C TYR A 95 -0.07 -2.57 -0.77
N VAL A 96 0.49 -2.53 -1.97
CA VAL A 96 -0.20 -2.12 -3.19
C VAL A 96 -0.75 -3.36 -3.87
N THR A 97 -2.05 -3.41 -4.15
CA THR A 97 -2.68 -4.52 -4.88
C THR A 97 -3.37 -3.97 -6.11
N HIS A 98 -3.07 -4.51 -7.29
CA HIS A 98 -3.81 -4.14 -8.49
C HIS A 98 -5.24 -4.69 -8.43
N LEU A 99 -6.20 -3.84 -8.79
CA LEU A 99 -7.54 -4.27 -9.14
C LEU A 99 -7.41 -5.01 -10.47
N VAL A 100 -7.44 -6.35 -10.42
CA VAL A 100 -7.40 -7.17 -11.63
C VAL A 100 -8.61 -6.78 -12.47
N GLU A 101 -8.41 -6.25 -13.68
CA GLU A 101 -9.44 -6.39 -14.71
C GLU A 101 -9.60 -7.90 -14.89
N GLU A 102 -10.76 -8.45 -14.52
CA GLU A 102 -11.09 -9.81 -14.92
C GLU A 102 -10.86 -9.90 -16.41
N THR A 103 -9.79 -10.58 -16.83
CA THR A 103 -9.63 -10.96 -18.22
C THR A 103 -10.82 -11.84 -18.53
N VAL A 104 -11.80 -11.29 -19.23
CA VAL A 104 -12.87 -12.06 -19.86
C VAL A 104 -12.16 -13.08 -20.73
N VAL A 105 -12.11 -14.33 -20.27
CA VAL A 105 -11.60 -15.44 -21.08
C VAL A 105 -12.59 -15.57 -22.22
N ALA A 106 -12.27 -14.96 -23.36
CA ALA A 106 -13.05 -15.17 -24.57
C ALA A 106 -13.06 -16.68 -24.84
N PRO A 107 -14.23 -17.30 -25.04
CA PRO A 107 -14.28 -18.73 -25.31
C PRO A 107 -13.45 -19.00 -26.57
N LEU A 108 -12.50 -19.94 -26.44
CA LEU A 108 -11.82 -20.53 -27.59
C LEU A 108 -12.89 -20.97 -28.59
N LYS A 109 -13.01 -20.26 -29.71
CA LYS A 109 -13.72 -20.81 -30.86
C LYS A 109 -12.90 -22.03 -31.32
N LEU A 110 -13.41 -23.21 -30.99
CA LEU A 110 -13.05 -24.41 -31.74
C LEU A 110 -13.72 -24.27 -33.10
N ASP A 111 -12.95 -23.87 -34.10
CA ASP A 111 -13.35 -24.07 -35.48
C ASP A 111 -13.26 -25.58 -35.75
N ILE A 112 -14.44 -26.24 -35.78
CA ILE A 112 -14.62 -27.61 -36.28
C ILE A 112 -15.12 -27.53 -37.71
#